data_AF-R7TFI5-F1
#
_entry.id   AF-R7TFI5-F1
#
_cell.length_a   1.000
_cell.length_b   1.000
_cell.length_c   1.000
_cell.angle_alpha   90.00
_cell.angle_beta   90.00
_cell.angle_gamma   90.00
#
_symmetry.space_group_name_H-M   'P 1'
#
loop_
_entity.id
_entity.type
_entity.pdbx_description
1 polymer ?
#
loop_
_entity_poly.entity_id
_entity_poly.type
_entity_poly.pdbx_seq_one_letter_code
_entity_poly.pdbx_strand_id
1 'polypeptide(L)'
;WNQWLPWTQCTLSCGGGTHFRLMVCANSNGSECTRDLFHTDECNAHQCPIDGYWSSWQPWTPCSATCGDGVRRRIRSCIGPLYGGRKCNEDDHESLLCFEENCEHMIAYIIMLTIEYNIAMYYNYANVYVYVFFNS
;
A
#
# COMPACT_ATOMS: atom_id res chain seq x y z
N TRP A 1 2.96 -58.94 -17.87
CA TRP A 1 1.92 -57.97 -17.47
C TRP A 1 2.37 -56.58 -17.85
N ASN A 2 1.47 -55.75 -18.38
CA ASN A 2 1.78 -54.34 -18.65
C ASN A 2 1.61 -53.52 -17.37
N GLN A 3 2.51 -52.57 -17.11
CA GLN A 3 2.49 -51.77 -15.90
C GLN A 3 2.64 -50.28 -16.22
N TRP A 4 1.77 -49.46 -15.62
CA TRP A 4 1.92 -48.00 -15.65
C TRP A 4 3.01 -47.56 -14.67
N LEU A 5 3.90 -46.71 -15.15
CA LEU A 5 4.80 -45.97 -14.28
C LEU A 5 4.02 -44.93 -13.47
N PRO A 6 4.61 -44.45 -12.35
CA PRO A 6 4.08 -43.29 -11.66
C PRO A 6 3.99 -42.09 -12.60
N TRP A 7 3.05 -41.20 -12.30
CA TRP A 7 2.97 -39.90 -12.95
C TRP A 7 4.24 -39.10 -12.74
N THR A 8 4.65 -38.35 -13.77
CA THR A 8 5.67 -37.31 -13.61
C THR A 8 5.16 -36.21 -12.68
N GLN A 9 6.09 -35.37 -12.21
CA GLN A 9 5.72 -34.09 -11.64
C GLN A 9 4.92 -33.28 -12.67
N CYS A 10 4.00 -32.47 -12.18
CA CYS A 10 3.26 -31.53 -13.03
C CYS A 10 4.23 -30.54 -13.66
N THR A 11 4.01 -30.18 -14.92
CA THR A 11 4.84 -29.19 -15.63
C THR A 11 4.82 -27.82 -14.97
N LEU A 12 3.71 -27.48 -14.31
CA LEU A 12 3.53 -26.24 -13.58
C LEU A 12 3.07 -26.52 -12.15
N SER A 13 3.56 -25.73 -11.20
CA SER A 13 3.14 -25.85 -9.80
C SER A 13 1.73 -25.29 -9.55
N CYS A 14 1.25 -24.40 -10.42
CA CYS A 14 -0.05 -23.72 -10.38
C CYS A 14 -0.44 -23.22 -11.78
N GLY A 15 -1.67 -22.75 -11.95
CA GLY A 15 -2.14 -22.12 -13.19
C GLY A 15 -2.53 -23.11 -14.30
N GLY A 16 -2.61 -24.39 -13.99
CA GLY A 16 -2.93 -25.46 -14.94
C GLY A 16 -1.71 -25.92 -15.72
N GLY A 17 -1.22 -27.11 -15.40
CA GLY A 17 -0.17 -27.81 -16.13
C GLY A 17 -0.65 -29.18 -16.60
N THR A 18 0.29 -29.94 -17.13
CA THR A 18 0.06 -31.33 -17.53
C THR A 18 1.10 -32.23 -16.88
N HIS A 19 0.74 -33.48 -16.66
CA HIS A 19 1.66 -34.53 -16.27
C HIS A 19 1.42 -35.73 -17.15
N PHE A 20 2.43 -36.58 -17.32
CA PHE A 20 2.29 -37.78 -18.12
C PHE A 20 2.81 -39.00 -17.37
N ARG A 21 2.36 -40.17 -17.78
CA ARG A 21 2.92 -41.45 -17.36
C ARG A 21 3.11 -42.35 -18.56
N LEU A 22 4.09 -43.24 -18.45
CA LEU A 22 4.40 -44.20 -19.50
C LEU A 22 3.96 -45.60 -19.07
N MET A 23 3.59 -46.43 -20.03
CA MET A 23 3.35 -47.85 -19.81
C MET A 23 4.57 -48.67 -20.22
N VAL A 24 5.02 -49.57 -19.35
CA VAL A 24 6.11 -50.52 -19.65
C VAL A 24 5.49 -51.87 -20.00
N CYS A 25 5.92 -52.40 -21.15
CA CYS A 25 5.53 -53.71 -21.66
C CYS A 25 6.56 -54.77 -21.26
N ALA A 26 6.12 -55.92 -20.74
CA ALA A 26 7.01 -56.98 -20.26
C ALA A 26 7.44 -58.01 -21.33
N ASN A 27 6.87 -57.98 -22.55
CA ASN A 27 7.10 -59.03 -23.56
C ASN A 27 8.12 -58.59 -24.64
N SER A 28 9.20 -59.36 -24.77
CA SER A 28 10.31 -59.17 -25.72
C SER A 28 10.01 -59.61 -27.17
N ASN A 29 8.81 -60.10 -27.48
CA ASN A 29 8.46 -60.61 -28.81
C ASN A 29 7.84 -59.55 -29.76
N GLY A 30 7.87 -58.27 -29.36
CA GLY A 30 7.82 -57.13 -30.29
C GLY A 30 6.49 -56.79 -30.99
N SER A 31 5.40 -57.54 -30.80
CA SER A 31 4.19 -57.38 -31.63
C SER A 31 2.92 -56.85 -30.95
N GLU A 32 2.90 -56.61 -29.63
CA GLU A 32 1.67 -56.22 -28.90
C GLU A 32 1.72 -54.87 -28.14
N CYS A 33 2.67 -53.98 -28.42
CA CYS A 33 2.65 -52.62 -27.87
C CYS A 33 2.40 -51.59 -28.96
N THR A 34 1.16 -51.60 -29.46
CA THR A 34 0.81 -50.93 -30.72
C THR A 34 -0.07 -49.70 -30.57
N ARG A 35 -0.41 -49.24 -29.35
CA ARG A 35 -0.82 -47.84 -29.08
C ARG A 35 -1.02 -47.55 -27.59
N ASP A 36 -0.90 -46.27 -27.25
CA ASP A 36 -1.08 -45.66 -25.92
C ASP A 36 -0.02 -45.98 -24.86
N LEU A 37 1.26 -45.93 -25.26
CA LEU A 37 2.40 -45.97 -24.33
C LEU A 37 2.52 -44.72 -23.46
N PHE A 38 1.76 -43.66 -23.75
CA PHE A 38 1.77 -42.40 -23.02
C PHE A 38 0.33 -42.04 -22.65
N HIS A 39 0.14 -41.58 -21.42
CA HIS A 39 -1.12 -40.99 -20.97
C HIS A 39 -0.79 -39.64 -20.35
N THR A 40 -1.54 -38.61 -20.75
CA THR A 40 -1.40 -37.24 -20.26
C THR A 40 -2.71 -36.83 -19.60
N ASP A 41 -2.58 -36.12 -18.49
CA ASP A 41 -3.71 -35.56 -17.76
C ASP A 41 -3.38 -34.14 -17.28
N GLU A 42 -4.41 -33.39 -16.88
CA GLU A 42 -4.28 -32.03 -16.35
C GLU A 42 -4.02 -32.04 -14.85
N CYS A 43 -3.17 -31.12 -14.40
CA CYS A 43 -2.81 -31.00 -12.99
C CYS A 43 -2.65 -29.54 -12.57
N ASN A 44 -2.72 -29.29 -11.26
CA ASN A 44 -2.46 -27.98 -10.65
C ASN A 44 -3.27 -26.80 -11.24
N ALA A 45 -4.57 -27.01 -11.46
CA ALA A 45 -5.50 -26.00 -11.97
C ALA A 45 -5.81 -24.84 -11.00
N HIS A 46 -5.23 -24.83 -9.81
CA HIS A 46 -5.40 -23.75 -8.83
C HIS A 46 -4.66 -22.49 -9.27
N GLN A 47 -5.14 -21.31 -8.86
CA GLN A 47 -4.50 -20.04 -9.23
C GLN A 47 -3.08 -19.93 -8.66
N CYS A 48 -2.18 -19.30 -9.44
CA CYS A 48 -0.83 -19.01 -8.98
C CYS A 48 -0.80 -17.87 -7.96
N PRO A 49 0.12 -17.93 -6.98
CA PRO A 49 0.32 -16.84 -6.03
C PRO A 49 0.73 -15.56 -6.78
N ILE A 50 0.06 -14.45 -6.47
CA ILE A 50 0.39 -13.13 -6.97
C ILE A 50 0.88 -12.31 -5.79
N ASP A 51 2.17 -11.98 -5.83
CA ASP A 51 2.81 -11.13 -4.82
C ASP A 51 2.18 -9.73 -4.83
N GLY A 52 2.05 -9.16 -3.63
CA GLY A 52 1.61 -7.78 -3.47
C GLY A 52 2.66 -6.81 -4.00
N TYR A 53 2.20 -5.66 -4.48
CA TYR A 53 3.05 -4.58 -4.94
C TYR A 53 2.62 -3.24 -4.35
N TRP A 54 3.55 -2.31 -4.25
CA TRP A 54 3.26 -0.98 -3.75
C TRP A 54 2.49 -0.15 -4.77
N SER A 55 1.44 0.53 -4.32
CA SER A 55 0.82 1.61 -5.08
C SER A 55 1.82 2.74 -5.29
N SER A 56 1.50 3.66 -6.21
CA SER A 56 2.14 4.96 -6.24
C SER A 56 2.01 5.64 -4.88
N TRP A 57 3.03 6.40 -4.51
CA TRP A 57 2.99 7.26 -3.34
C TRP A 57 1.84 8.27 -3.45
N GLN A 58 1.13 8.47 -2.35
CA GLN A 58 0.28 9.64 -2.23
C GLN A 58 1.15 10.92 -2.26
N PRO A 59 0.55 12.07 -2.62
CA PRO A 59 1.21 13.35 -2.47
C PRO A 59 1.72 13.55 -1.03
N TRP A 60 2.79 14.31 -0.88
CA TRP A 60 3.24 14.75 0.43
C TRP A 60 2.14 15.58 1.11
N THR A 61 1.94 15.35 2.41
CA THR A 61 1.17 16.28 3.23
C THR A 61 1.83 17.65 3.22
N PRO A 62 1.08 18.72 3.50
CA PRO A 62 1.68 20.01 3.85
C PRO A 62 2.70 19.86 4.99
N CYS A 63 3.64 20.81 5.07
CA CYS A 63 4.57 20.87 6.19
C CYS A 63 3.77 21.01 7.50
N SER A 64 4.15 20.27 8.54
CA SER A 64 3.47 20.33 9.84
C SER A 64 3.56 21.71 10.50
N ALA A 65 4.60 22.47 10.14
CA ALA A 65 4.79 23.84 10.57
C ALA A 65 4.34 24.79 9.46
N THR A 66 3.65 25.86 9.85
CA THR A 66 3.30 26.96 8.93
C THR A 66 4.47 27.91 8.73
N CYS A 67 5.52 27.78 9.54
CA CYS A 67 6.76 28.54 9.46
C CYS A 67 7.89 27.78 10.19
N GLY A 68 9.12 27.88 9.71
CA GLY A 68 10.29 27.25 10.33
C GLY A 68 10.37 25.75 10.04
N ASP A 69 11.04 25.01 10.93
CA ASP A 69 11.24 23.57 10.78
C ASP A 69 9.95 22.77 11.02
N GLY A 70 9.67 21.84 10.12
CA GLY A 70 8.56 20.91 10.24
C GLY A 70 8.82 19.58 9.57
N VAL A 71 7.77 18.76 9.50
CA VAL A 71 7.81 17.44 8.87
C VAL A 71 6.66 17.34 7.88
N ARG A 72 6.96 16.85 6.68
CA ARG A 72 5.95 16.38 5.72
C ARG A 72 5.98 14.86 5.66
N ARG A 73 4.81 14.26 5.46
CA ARG A 73 4.66 12.80 5.40
C ARG A 73 4.02 12.40 4.09
N ARG A 74 4.29 11.19 3.62
CA ARG A 74 3.50 10.57 2.54
C ARG A 74 3.27 9.11 2.87
N ILE A 75 2.23 8.56 2.27
CA ILE A 75 1.83 7.18 2.48
C ILE A 75 1.64 6.49 1.14
N ARG A 76 1.77 5.17 1.12
CA ARG A 76 1.42 4.31 -0.02
C ARG A 76 0.69 3.09 0.50
N SER A 77 -0.03 2.39 -0.35
CA SER A 77 -0.76 1.18 0.03
C SER A 77 -0.17 -0.05 -0.66
N CYS A 78 -0.13 -1.17 0.03
CA CYS A 78 0.16 -2.45 -0.61
C CYS A 78 -1.10 -2.95 -1.34
N ILE A 79 -0.99 -3.22 -2.63
CA ILE A 79 -2.05 -3.79 -3.46
C ILE A 79 -1.80 -5.30 -3.60
N GLY A 80 -2.80 -6.13 -3.28
CA GLY A 80 -2.64 -7.58 -3.13
C GLY A 80 -2.28 -7.97 -1.69
N PRO A 81 -1.72 -9.18 -1.43
CA PRO A 81 -1.44 -10.30 -2.35
C PRO A 81 -2.70 -11.12 -2.71
N LEU A 82 -2.62 -11.92 -3.76
CA LEU A 82 -3.69 -12.86 -4.14
C LEU A 82 -3.17 -14.30 -4.13
N TYR A 83 -4.07 -15.24 -3.86
CA TYR A 83 -3.82 -16.69 -3.95
C TYR A 83 -2.59 -17.16 -3.15
N GLY A 84 -2.34 -16.56 -1.98
CA GLY A 84 -1.20 -16.92 -1.12
C GLY A 84 0.14 -16.28 -1.50
N GLY A 85 0.14 -15.25 -2.36
CA GLY A 85 1.34 -14.46 -2.65
C GLY A 85 1.90 -13.70 -1.44
N ARG A 86 3.12 -13.19 -1.57
CA ARG A 86 3.83 -12.48 -0.51
C ARG A 86 3.28 -11.07 -0.33
N LYS A 87 3.13 -10.64 0.93
CA LYS A 87 2.78 -9.25 1.28
C LYS A 87 3.94 -8.30 0.98
N CYS A 88 3.64 -7.03 0.78
CA CYS A 88 4.67 -5.98 0.75
C CYS A 88 5.38 -5.88 2.12
N ASN A 89 6.59 -5.33 2.11
CA ASN A 89 7.38 -5.08 3.33
C ASN A 89 6.72 -4.02 4.23
N GLU A 90 7.29 -3.76 5.41
CA GLU A 90 6.63 -3.02 6.49
C GLU A 90 6.57 -1.49 6.34
N ASP A 91 7.23 -0.87 5.36
CA ASP A 91 7.27 0.59 5.23
C ASP A 91 6.27 1.14 4.20
N ASP A 92 5.07 1.47 4.69
CA ASP A 92 4.00 2.19 3.99
C ASP A 92 4.03 3.71 4.22
N HIS A 93 4.87 4.19 5.15
CA HIS A 93 5.01 5.60 5.51
C HIS A 93 6.42 6.14 5.23
N GLU A 94 6.49 7.40 4.82
CA GLU A 94 7.75 8.13 4.68
C GLU A 94 7.61 9.54 5.28
N SER A 95 8.64 9.99 5.97
CA SER A 95 8.71 11.32 6.57
C SER A 95 9.96 12.06 6.12
N LEU A 96 9.83 13.33 5.80
CA LEU A 96 10.94 14.21 5.41
C LEU A 96 10.83 15.54 6.14
N LEU A 97 11.97 16.10 6.55
CA LEU A 97 12.06 17.46 7.06
C LEU A 97 11.66 18.48 5.97
N CYS A 98 10.99 19.54 6.39
CA CYS A 98 10.65 20.70 5.57
C CYS A 98 10.96 21.99 6.34
N PHE A 99 11.26 23.05 5.61
CA PHE A 99 11.50 24.38 6.16
C PHE A 99 10.59 25.38 5.44
N GLU A 100 9.84 26.16 6.21
CA GLU A 100 8.95 27.21 5.70
C GLU A 100 9.50 28.60 6.04
N GLU A 101 9.88 29.37 5.01
CA GLU A 101 10.71 30.58 5.16
C GLU A 101 9.96 31.80 5.77
N ASN A 102 8.63 31.75 5.89
CA ASN A 102 7.78 32.91 6.22
C ASN A 102 7.43 33.06 7.72
N CYS A 103 8.37 32.82 8.64
CA CYS A 103 8.09 33.00 10.07
C CYS A 103 7.83 34.45 10.48
N GLU A 104 8.54 35.41 9.87
CA GLU A 104 8.44 36.82 10.28
C GLU A 104 7.07 37.44 9.97
N HIS A 105 6.46 37.07 8.84
CA HIS A 105 5.09 37.51 8.50
C HIS A 105 4.02 36.87 9.40
N MET A 106 4.24 35.65 9.88
CA MET A 106 3.33 34.98 10.81
C MET A 106 3.32 35.69 12.18
N ILE A 107 4.50 36.09 12.66
CA ILE A 107 4.64 36.86 13.91
C ILE A 107 3.98 38.25 13.76
N ALA A 108 4.22 38.95 12.65
CA ALA A 108 3.60 40.25 12.41
C ALA A 108 2.07 40.17 12.36
N TYR A 109 1.51 39.13 11.70
CA TYR A 109 0.05 38.91 11.67
C TYR A 109 -0.53 38.67 13.08
N ILE A 110 0.12 37.85 13.91
CA ILE A 110 -0.30 37.63 15.30
C ILE A 110 -0.24 38.92 16.10
N ILE A 111 0.83 39.71 15.98
CA ILE A 111 0.95 41.00 16.67
C ILE A 111 -0.19 41.93 16.25
N MET A 112 -0.47 42.06 14.96
CA MET A 112 -1.56 42.90 14.46
C MET A 112 -2.92 42.46 15.01
N LEU A 113 -3.23 41.15 15.01
CA LEU A 113 -4.47 40.62 15.61
C LEU A 113 -4.56 40.91 17.12
N THR A 114 -3.45 40.80 17.85
CA THR A 114 -3.44 41.12 19.29
C THR A 114 -3.63 42.61 19.55
N ILE A 115 -3.09 43.49 18.70
CA ILE A 115 -3.31 44.93 18.79
C ILE A 115 -4.79 45.25 18.54
N GLU A 116 -5.39 44.70 17.48
CA GLU A 116 -6.82 44.89 17.18
C GLU A 116 -7.72 44.42 18.33
N TYR A 117 -7.44 43.25 18.91
CA TYR A 117 -8.17 42.73 20.07
C TYR A 117 -8.06 43.64 21.29
N ASN A 118 -6.84 44.10 21.63
CA ASN A 118 -6.62 45.00 22.76
C ASN A 118 -7.29 46.37 22.57
N ILE A 119 -7.26 46.91 21.34
CA ILE A 119 -7.96 48.16 20.99
C ILE A 119 -9.47 47.99 21.18
N ALA A 120 -10.05 46.91 20.65
CA ALA A 120 -11.48 46.62 20.81
C ALA A 120 -11.88 46.47 22.29
N MET A 121 -11.06 45.80 23.10
CA MET A 121 -11.26 45.66 24.55
C MET A 121 -11.18 47.01 25.27
N TYR A 122 -10.21 47.86 24.94
CA TYR A 122 -10.08 49.20 25.51
C TYR A 122 -11.28 50.08 25.19
N TYR A 123 -11.73 50.11 23.93
CA TYR A 123 -12.92 50.88 23.55
C TYR A 123 -14.19 50.34 24.22
N ASN A 124 -14.36 49.02 24.32
CA ASN A 124 -15.47 48.43 25.07
C ASN A 124 -15.42 48.81 26.56
N TYR A 125 -14.24 48.75 27.18
CA TYR A 125 -14.05 49.15 28.58
C TYR A 125 -14.33 50.63 28.81
N ALA A 126 -13.81 51.50 27.94
CA ALA A 126 -14.06 52.93 27.98
C ALA A 126 -15.56 53.25 27.78
N ASN A 127 -16.22 52.56 26.86
CA ASN A 127 -17.66 52.71 26.65
C ASN A 127 -18.47 52.26 27.87
N VAL A 128 -18.12 51.14 28.51
CA VAL A 128 -18.76 50.68 29.76
C VAL A 128 -18.51 51.68 30.88
N TYR A 129 -17.29 52.20 31.04
CA TYR A 129 -16.96 53.19 32.06
C TYR A 129 -17.73 54.50 31.89
N VAL A 130 -17.80 55.02 30.66
CA VAL A 130 -18.62 56.18 30.32
C VAL A 130 -20.09 55.89 30.60
N TYR A 131 -20.60 54.72 30.22
CA TYR A 131 -21.98 54.34 30.51
C TYR A 131 -22.28 54.30 32.01
N VAL A 132 -21.34 53.82 32.84
CA VAL A 132 -21.48 53.80 34.30
C VAL A 132 -21.40 55.21 34.90
N PHE A 133 -20.46 56.04 34.44
CA PHE A 133 -20.26 57.41 34.94
C PHE A 133 -21.41 58.37 34.60
N PHE A 134 -22.08 58.18 33.45
CA PHE A 134 -23.23 59.01 33.06
C PHE A 134 -24.57 58.52 33.65
N ASN A 135 -24.62 57.32 34.22
CA ASN A 135 -25.82 56.75 34.85
C ASN A 135 -25.72 56.58 36.38
N SER A 136 -24.70 57.17 37.02
CA SER A 136 -24.50 57.25 38.48
C SER A 136 -24.65 58.66 39.00
#